data_AF-A0A2N4UA58-F1
#
_entry.id   AF-A0A2N4UA58-F1
#
_cell.length_a   1.000
_cell.length_b   1.000
_cell.length_c   1.000
_cell.angle_alpha   90.00
_cell.angle_beta   90.00
_cell.angle_gamma   90.00
#
_symmetry.space_group_name_H-M   'P 1'
#
loop_
_entity.id
_entity.type
_entity.pdbx_description
1 polymer ?
#
loop_
_entity_poly.entity_id
_entity_poly.type
_entity_poly.pdbx_seq_one_letter_code
_entity_poly.pdbx_strand_id
1 'polypeptide(L)'
;MQGFVVVARRLFASLFVAIACGLGLAACSTTGSSFDSSGLRYLVAGQTTLDEASGLLHSAPTDTYRQQDGSAMARWSHKASMVTDAIYFNQELWLAFGPDGRFQRIVKSENIPRANMFQGGARVDANAVSYPTQP
;
A
#
# COMPACT_ATOMS: atom_id res chain seq x y z
N MET A 1 -18.19 -38.27 -44.88
CA MET A 1 -17.49 -38.28 -43.57
C MET A 1 -16.32 -37.27 -43.48
N GLN A 2 -16.07 -36.40 -44.47
CA GLN A 2 -14.94 -35.44 -44.44
C GLN A 2 -15.32 -34.05 -43.86
N GLY A 3 -16.56 -33.58 -44.02
CA GLY A 3 -16.99 -32.27 -43.49
C GLY A 3 -17.06 -32.19 -41.96
N PHE A 4 -17.38 -33.31 -41.29
CA PHE A 4 -17.46 -33.40 -39.83
C PHE A 4 -16.08 -33.21 -39.17
N VAL A 5 -15.01 -33.69 -39.84
CA VAL A 5 -13.63 -33.57 -39.37
C VAL A 5 -13.15 -32.12 -39.45
N VAL A 6 -13.56 -31.35 -40.47
CA VAL A 6 -13.16 -29.94 -40.64
C VAL A 6 -13.84 -29.03 -39.61
N VAL A 7 -15.13 -29.28 -39.32
CA VAL A 7 -15.88 -28.53 -38.29
C VAL A 7 -15.33 -28.81 -36.91
N ALA A 8 -15.05 -30.09 -36.59
CA ALA A 8 -14.39 -30.46 -35.34
C ALA A 8 -13.01 -29.77 -35.22
N ARG A 9 -12.17 -29.80 -36.26
CA ARG A 9 -10.83 -29.17 -36.24
C ARG A 9 -10.87 -27.65 -36.03
N ARG A 10 -11.89 -26.97 -36.57
CA ARG A 10 -12.11 -25.54 -36.35
C ARG A 10 -12.55 -25.23 -34.92
N LEU A 11 -13.45 -26.03 -34.35
CA LEU A 11 -13.87 -25.89 -32.95
C LEU A 11 -12.73 -26.17 -31.97
N PHE A 12 -11.92 -27.21 -32.22
CA PHE A 12 -10.75 -27.52 -31.42
C PHE A 12 -9.65 -26.45 -31.52
N ALA A 13 -9.44 -25.86 -32.70
CA ALA A 13 -8.49 -24.76 -32.87
C ALA A 13 -8.93 -23.48 -32.15
N SER A 14 -10.21 -23.12 -32.23
CA SER A 14 -10.77 -21.97 -31.50
C SER A 14 -10.67 -22.16 -29.98
N LEU A 15 -10.91 -23.39 -29.50
CA LEU A 15 -10.76 -23.73 -28.09
C LEU A 15 -9.29 -23.63 -27.63
N PHE A 16 -8.35 -24.07 -28.46
CA PHE A 16 -6.91 -23.94 -28.18
C PHE A 16 -6.45 -22.49 -28.12
N VAL A 17 -6.94 -21.62 -29.01
CA VAL A 17 -6.65 -20.18 -29.00
C VAL A 17 -7.24 -19.52 -27.76
N ALA A 18 -8.47 -19.89 -27.36
CA ALA A 18 -9.08 -19.38 -26.13
C ALA A 18 -8.31 -19.82 -24.86
N ILE A 19 -7.84 -21.07 -24.81
CA ILE A 19 -7.01 -21.59 -23.72
C ILE A 19 -5.63 -20.90 -23.71
N ALA A 20 -5.01 -20.70 -24.87
CA ALA A 20 -3.73 -20.01 -24.98
C ALA A 20 -3.82 -18.52 -24.57
N CYS A 21 -4.90 -17.83 -24.95
CA CYS A 21 -5.19 -16.48 -24.45
C CYS A 21 -5.51 -16.45 -22.96
N GLY A 22 -6.18 -17.48 -22.42
CA GLY A 22 -6.47 -17.61 -20.99
C GLY A 22 -5.23 -17.86 -20.14
N LEU A 23 -4.26 -18.63 -20.65
CA LEU A 23 -2.99 -18.94 -19.97
C LEU A 23 -1.96 -17.79 -20.07
N GLY A 24 -2.16 -16.84 -20.99
CA GLY A 24 -1.30 -15.65 -21.14
C GLY A 24 -1.55 -14.54 -20.09
N LEU A 25 -2.65 -14.63 -19.32
CA LEU A 25 -2.97 -13.73 -18.21
C LEU A 25 -2.18 -14.12 -16.94
N ALA A 26 -0.86 -14.32 -17.06
CA ALA A 26 0.01 -14.42 -15.89
C ALA A 26 -0.19 -13.15 -15.06
N ALA A 27 -0.88 -13.30 -13.93
CA ALA A 27 -1.53 -12.22 -13.21
C ALA A 27 -0.50 -11.35 -12.48
N CYS A 28 0.11 -10.40 -13.19
CA CYS A 28 0.74 -9.25 -12.58
C CYS A 28 -0.37 -8.35 -12.03
N SER A 29 -0.52 -8.30 -10.71
CA SER A 29 -1.44 -7.36 -10.07
C SER A 29 -0.64 -6.34 -9.28
N THR A 30 -1.00 -5.07 -9.43
CA THR A 30 -0.52 -3.99 -8.57
C THR A 30 -1.74 -3.23 -8.05
N THR A 31 -1.73 -2.88 -6.77
CA THR A 31 -2.80 -2.12 -6.12
C THR A 31 -2.19 -1.10 -5.17
N GLY A 32 -2.74 0.11 -5.20
CA GLY A 32 -2.21 1.26 -4.47
C GLY A 32 -0.99 1.87 -5.15
N SER A 33 -0.22 2.65 -4.39
CA SER A 33 0.93 3.41 -4.90
C SER A 33 2.14 3.15 -4.02
N SER A 34 3.31 2.97 -4.63
CA SER A 34 4.56 2.92 -3.87
C SER A 34 4.77 4.25 -3.13
N PHE A 35 5.51 4.19 -2.02
CA PHE A 35 5.82 5.36 -1.20
C PHE A 35 7.21 5.24 -0.60
N ASP A 36 7.88 6.39 -0.41
CA ASP A 36 9.22 6.46 0.16
C ASP A 36 9.15 6.46 1.69
N SER A 37 9.20 5.25 2.27
CA SER A 37 9.24 5.12 3.73
C SER A 37 10.47 5.76 4.39
N SER A 38 11.52 6.10 3.64
CA SER A 38 12.69 6.78 4.20
C SER A 38 12.39 8.22 4.64
N GLY A 39 11.27 8.78 4.18
CA GLY A 39 10.73 10.06 4.63
C GLY A 39 10.17 10.04 6.06
N LEU A 40 9.90 8.86 6.63
CA LEU A 40 9.31 8.70 7.96
C LEU A 40 10.12 9.39 9.07
N ARG A 41 11.45 9.39 8.97
CA ARG A 41 12.35 10.05 9.93
C ARG A 41 12.23 11.58 9.97
N TYR A 42 11.49 12.17 9.03
CA TYR A 42 11.25 13.61 9.00
C TYR A 42 9.85 13.98 9.50
N LEU A 43 9.03 13.00 9.85
CA LEU A 43 7.75 13.25 10.51
C LEU A 43 8.00 13.76 11.93
N VAL A 44 7.42 14.90 12.24
CA VAL A 44 7.47 15.53 13.56
C VAL A 44 6.07 15.59 14.13
N ALA A 45 5.86 14.90 15.24
CA ALA A 45 4.56 14.87 15.90
C ALA A 45 4.15 16.28 16.39
N GLY A 46 2.86 16.58 16.24
CA GLY A 46 2.30 17.92 16.51
C GLY A 46 2.66 18.98 15.47
N GLN A 47 3.51 18.69 14.48
CA GLN A 47 3.94 19.66 13.48
C GLN A 47 3.62 19.24 12.05
N THR A 48 3.91 18.01 11.67
CA THR A 48 3.74 17.58 10.27
C THR A 48 2.26 17.48 9.89
N THR A 49 1.84 18.16 8.83
CA THR A 49 0.50 18.01 8.24
C THR A 49 0.38 16.76 7.37
N LEU A 50 -0.85 16.40 6.99
CA LEU A 50 -1.08 15.34 6.01
C LEU A 50 -0.45 15.63 4.65
N ASP A 51 -0.48 16.89 4.20
CA ASP A 51 0.11 17.31 2.92
C ASP A 51 1.64 17.20 2.96
N GLU A 52 2.26 17.71 4.03
CA GLU A 52 3.70 17.57 4.26
C GLU A 52 4.11 16.10 4.37
N ALA A 53 3.33 15.26 5.07
CA ALA A 53 3.58 13.83 5.14
C ALA A 53 3.51 13.18 3.74
N SER A 54 2.56 13.58 2.91
CA SER A 54 2.43 13.10 1.52
C SER A 54 3.65 13.52 0.68
N GLY A 55 4.13 14.75 0.88
CA GLY A 55 5.37 15.25 0.28
C GLY A 55 6.59 14.45 0.72
N LEU A 56 6.76 14.21 2.02
CA LEU A 56 7.87 13.43 2.59
C LEU A 56 7.87 11.97 2.12
N LEU A 57 6.70 11.37 1.96
CA LEU A 57 6.54 10.00 1.46
C LEU A 57 6.53 9.92 -0.07
N HIS A 58 6.65 11.06 -0.77
CA HIS A 58 6.56 11.20 -2.22
C HIS A 58 5.33 10.50 -2.84
N SER A 59 4.22 10.48 -2.10
CA SER A 59 3.02 9.73 -2.47
C SER A 59 1.81 10.23 -1.68
N ALA A 60 0.68 10.37 -2.36
CA ALA A 60 -0.59 10.62 -1.68
C ALA A 60 -1.06 9.35 -0.93
N PRO A 61 -1.83 9.49 0.17
CA PRO A 61 -2.41 8.33 0.83
C PRO A 61 -3.37 7.61 -0.10
N THR A 62 -3.35 6.28 -0.05
CA THR A 62 -4.33 5.40 -0.71
C THR A 62 -5.74 5.66 -0.19
N ASP A 63 -5.88 5.84 1.13
CA ASP A 63 -7.16 6.09 1.79
C ASP A 63 -6.99 7.16 2.89
N THR A 64 -8.00 7.99 3.12
CA THR A 64 -8.05 8.91 4.26
C THR A 64 -9.40 8.81 4.94
N TYR A 65 -9.40 8.35 6.19
CA TYR A 65 -10.58 8.20 7.03
C TYR A 65 -10.70 9.40 7.97
N ARG A 66 -11.70 10.25 7.76
CA ARG A 66 -11.96 11.41 8.63
C ARG A 66 -13.00 11.05 9.69
N GLN A 67 -12.76 11.48 10.92
CA GLN A 67 -13.68 11.31 12.04
C GLN A 67 -14.47 12.60 12.31
N GLN A 68 -15.58 12.46 13.05
CA GLN A 68 -16.45 13.59 13.41
C GLN A 68 -15.78 14.57 14.38
N ASP A 69 -14.83 14.11 15.18
CA ASP A 69 -14.02 14.94 16.09
C ASP A 69 -12.99 15.81 15.36
N GLY A 70 -12.88 15.69 14.03
CA GLY A 70 -11.93 16.41 13.18
C GLY A 70 -10.62 15.65 12.96
N SER A 71 -10.36 14.59 13.72
CA SER A 71 -9.18 13.74 13.51
C SER A 71 -9.26 12.98 12.19
N ALA A 72 -8.11 12.53 11.71
CA ALA A 72 -8.04 11.74 10.49
C ALA A 72 -7.00 10.64 10.60
N MET A 73 -7.22 9.56 9.85
CA MET A 73 -6.27 8.48 9.69
C MET A 73 -6.00 8.29 8.21
N ALA A 74 -4.75 8.44 7.80
CA ALA A 74 -4.33 8.30 6.41
C ALA A 74 -3.55 7.01 6.23
N ARG A 75 -3.84 6.29 5.15
CA ARG A 75 -3.26 4.99 4.81
C ARG A 75 -2.48 5.08 3.51
N TRP A 76 -1.24 4.61 3.54
CA TRP A 76 -0.45 4.29 2.35
C TRP A 76 -0.35 2.78 2.23
N SER A 77 -0.68 2.25 1.05
CA SER A 77 -0.66 0.82 0.78
C SER A 77 -0.14 0.58 -0.63
N HIS A 78 0.80 -0.36 -0.75
CA HIS A 78 1.33 -0.82 -2.03
C HIS A 78 1.41 -2.33 -2.02
N LYS A 79 0.71 -2.98 -2.95
CA LYS A 79 0.73 -4.43 -3.14
C LYS A 79 1.06 -4.73 -4.59
N ALA A 80 2.11 -5.51 -4.84
CA ALA A 80 2.48 -5.99 -6.16
C ALA A 80 2.76 -7.50 -6.11
N SER A 81 2.20 -8.26 -7.06
CA SER A 81 2.37 -9.72 -7.16
C SER A 81 2.68 -10.12 -8.60
N MET A 82 3.64 -11.02 -8.82
CA MET A 82 3.98 -11.61 -10.12
C MET A 82 4.07 -13.14 -10.01
N VAL A 83 3.31 -13.87 -10.83
CA VAL A 83 3.02 -15.30 -10.64
C VAL A 83 4.05 -16.23 -11.31
N THR A 84 4.85 -15.75 -12.25
CA THR A 84 5.75 -16.62 -13.03
C THR A 84 6.97 -17.14 -12.26
N ASP A 85 7.38 -16.46 -11.17
CA ASP A 85 8.48 -16.83 -10.26
C ASP A 85 8.41 -16.03 -8.93
N ALA A 86 7.19 -15.99 -8.37
CA ALA A 86 6.72 -15.34 -7.14
C ALA A 86 7.55 -14.18 -6.52
N ILE A 87 7.41 -12.97 -7.08
CA ILE A 87 7.75 -11.73 -6.37
C ILE A 87 6.49 -11.19 -5.70
N TYR A 88 6.51 -11.09 -4.36
CA TYR A 88 5.44 -10.48 -3.56
C TYR A 88 5.99 -9.28 -2.81
N PHE A 89 5.44 -8.11 -3.10
CA PHE A 89 5.74 -6.89 -2.38
C PHE A 89 4.46 -6.36 -1.76
N ASN A 90 4.44 -6.22 -0.44
CA ASN A 90 3.33 -5.61 0.29
C ASN A 90 3.93 -4.65 1.29
N GLN A 91 3.52 -3.38 1.27
CA GLN A 91 3.85 -2.40 2.29
C GLN A 91 2.57 -1.66 2.69
N GLU A 92 2.41 -1.44 3.99
CA GLU A 92 1.27 -0.71 4.52
C GLU A 92 1.70 0.20 5.67
N LEU A 93 1.23 1.44 5.67
CA LEU A 93 1.52 2.44 6.68
C LEU A 93 0.24 3.23 7.00
N TRP A 94 -0.05 3.39 8.29
CA TRP A 94 -1.18 4.18 8.77
C TRP A 94 -0.67 5.25 9.73
N LEU A 95 -1.00 6.50 9.43
CA LEU A 95 -0.65 7.66 10.25
C LEU A 95 -1.93 8.27 10.82
N ALA A 96 -1.92 8.55 12.12
CA ALA A 96 -2.97 9.32 12.78
C ALA A 96 -2.64 10.81 12.76
N PHE A 97 -3.65 11.62 12.47
CA PHE A 97 -3.62 13.07 12.51
C PHE A 97 -4.68 13.56 13.50
N GLY A 98 -4.33 14.55 14.30
CA GLY A 98 -5.22 15.16 15.26
C GLY A 98 -6.30 16.03 14.60
N PRO A 99 -7.24 16.54 15.41
CA PRO A 99 -8.25 17.49 14.94
C PRO A 99 -7.67 18.83 14.47
N ASP A 100 -6.43 19.11 14.86
CA ASP A 100 -5.59 20.21 14.38
C ASP A 100 -4.93 19.92 13.01
N GLY A 101 -5.16 18.73 12.45
CA GLY A 101 -4.58 18.29 11.18
C GLY A 101 -3.11 17.89 11.26
N ARG A 102 -2.55 17.73 12.47
CA ARG A 102 -1.13 17.45 12.69
C ARG A 102 -0.89 15.97 13.02
N PHE A 103 0.22 15.45 12.53
CA PHE A 103 0.66 14.07 12.76
C PHE A 103 0.79 13.80 14.26
N GLN A 104 0.21 12.71 14.72
CA GLN A 104 0.27 12.30 16.12
C GLN A 104 1.15 11.07 16.30
N ARG A 105 0.87 10.00 15.54
CA ARG A 105 1.59 8.73 15.70
C ARG A 105 1.41 7.83 14.48
N ILE A 106 2.29 6.85 14.38
CA ILE A 106 2.10 5.69 13.50
C ILE A 106 1.11 4.75 14.18
N VAL A 107 0.01 4.43 13.50
CA VAL A 107 -1.02 3.49 14.00
C VAL A 107 -0.66 2.06 13.61
N LYS A 108 -0.14 1.88 12.39
CA LYS A 108 0.20 0.57 11.83
C LYS A 108 1.34 0.71 10.82
N SER A 109 2.24 -0.26 10.82
CA SER A 109 3.34 -0.37 9.85
C SER A 109 3.56 -1.85 9.51
N GLU A 110 3.34 -2.23 8.26
CA GLU A 110 3.63 -3.58 7.75
C GLU A 110 4.73 -3.49 6.69
N ASN A 111 5.74 -4.36 6.81
CA ASN A 111 6.85 -4.50 5.86
C ASN A 111 7.59 -3.19 5.53
N ILE A 112 7.57 -2.26 6.47
CA ILE A 112 8.39 -1.04 6.43
C ILE A 112 9.79 -1.38 6.96
N PRO A 113 10.88 -0.99 6.28
CA PRO A 113 12.24 -1.22 6.77
C PRO A 113 12.44 -0.63 8.17
N ARG A 114 12.98 -1.43 9.11
CA ARG A 114 13.20 -0.96 10.49
C ARG A 114 14.06 0.29 10.56
N ALA A 115 15.08 0.42 9.69
CA ALA A 115 15.94 1.60 9.64
C ALA A 115 15.17 2.91 9.39
N ASN A 116 13.98 2.84 8.80
CA ASN A 116 13.13 4.01 8.52
C ASN A 116 12.16 4.31 9.67
N MET A 117 11.90 3.34 10.56
CA MET A 117 10.97 3.48 11.69
C MET A 117 11.63 4.03 12.96
N PHE A 118 12.96 4.13 12.99
CA PHE A 118 13.74 4.57 14.15
C PHE A 118 14.69 5.71 13.78
N GLN A 119 14.77 6.71 14.66
CA GLN A 119 15.69 7.83 14.55
C GLN A 119 16.39 8.04 15.89
N GLY A 120 17.73 8.04 15.89
CA GLY A 120 18.51 8.24 17.12
C GLY A 120 18.27 7.15 18.19
N GLY A 121 17.86 5.94 17.80
CA GLY A 121 17.53 4.85 18.72
C GLY A 121 16.11 4.86 19.27
N ALA A 122 15.34 5.94 19.06
CA ALA A 122 13.92 6.02 19.39
C ALA A 122 13.05 5.73 18.16
N ARG A 123 11.84 5.22 18.36
CA ARG A 123 10.87 5.12 17.25
C ARG A 123 10.39 6.51 16.87
N VAL A 124 10.09 6.74 15.59
CA VAL A 124 9.57 8.03 15.09
C VAL A 124 8.32 8.49 15.87
N ASP A 125 7.48 7.54 16.29
CA ASP A 125 6.27 7.78 17.10
C ASP A 125 6.56 7.94 18.61
N ALA A 126 7.70 7.50 19.12
CA ALA A 126 8.04 7.58 20.54
C ALA A 126 8.30 9.03 21.01
N ASN A 127 8.82 9.89 20.12
CA ASN A 127 8.98 11.31 20.40
C ASN A 127 7.64 12.07 20.52
N ALA A 128 6.52 11.42 20.16
CA ALA A 128 5.18 11.97 20.25
C ALA A 128 4.45 11.61 21.56
N VAL A 129 4.98 10.66 22.34
CA VAL A 129 4.26 10.12 23.49
C VAL A 129 4.55 10.96 24.74
N SER A 130 3.84 12.07 24.84
CA SER A 130 3.55 12.72 26.12
C SER A 130 2.10 13.22 26.11
N TYR A 131 1.15 12.29 26.18
CA TYR A 131 -0.19 12.54 26.72
C TYR A 131 -0.61 11.38 27.62
N PRO A 132 -1.35 11.66 28.72
CA PRO A 132 -1.46 10.80 29.88
C PRO A 132 -2.26 9.54 29.57
N THR A 133 -1.79 8.43 30.12
CA THR A 133 -2.57 7.22 30.37
C THR A 133 -3.85 7.62 31.11
N GLN A 134 -5.00 7.49 30.45
CA GLN A 134 -6.29 7.61 31.11
C GLN A 134 -6.66 6.23 31.72
N PRO A 135 -7.26 6.20 32.92
CA PRO A 135 -7.26 5.06 33.86
C PRO A 135 -8.09 3.86 33.44
#